data_AF-A0A371HF66-F1
#
_entry.id   AF-A0A371HF66-F1
#
_cell.length_a   1.000
_cell.length_b   1.000
_cell.length_c   1.000
_cell.angle_alpha   90.00
_cell.angle_beta   90.00
_cell.angle_gamma   90.00
#
_symmetry.space_group_name_H-M   'P 1'
#
loop_
_entity.id
_entity.type
_entity.pdbx_description
1 polymer ?
#
loop_
_entity_poly.entity_id
_entity_poly.type
_entity_poly.pdbx_seq_one_letter_code
_entity_poly.pdbx_strand_id
1 'polypeptide(L)'
;MSSLLEKYGVAHWIATAYHPQTNGHAEKLTNSNQKDWSRHLEDALWAHRTAYRSLLGMSPYRIVFGKACHLPVELEHRAYWAVKKCNMAYDQAGEERKLQLQELEELRLEAYENSRIYKQRVKQFHDRQILRKEFHV
;
A
#
# COMPACT_ATOMS: atom_id res chain seq x y z
N MET A 1 -13.03 -44.82 2.58
CA MET A 1 -12.47 -43.73 3.43
C MET A 1 -11.39 -44.22 4.37
N SER A 2 -11.56 -45.38 5.01
CA SER A 2 -10.57 -46.01 5.91
C SER A 2 -9.17 -46.13 5.31
N SER A 3 -9.05 -46.62 4.07
CA SER A 3 -7.75 -46.74 3.37
C SER A 3 -7.05 -45.40 3.08
N LEU A 4 -7.80 -44.31 2.92
CA LEU A 4 -7.24 -42.97 2.72
C LEU A 4 -6.75 -42.39 4.05
N LEU A 5 -7.56 -42.52 5.10
CA LEU A 5 -7.25 -42.02 6.43
C LEU A 5 -6.01 -42.70 7.02
N GLU A 6 -5.88 -44.01 6.83
CA GLU A 6 -4.72 -44.80 7.24
C GLU A 6 -3.45 -44.36 6.50
N LYS A 7 -3.55 -44.09 5.19
CA LYS A 7 -2.42 -43.58 4.38
C LYS A 7 -1.87 -42.24 4.90
N TYR A 8 -2.73 -41.37 5.42
CA TYR A 8 -2.33 -40.07 5.97
C TYR A 8 -2.17 -40.06 7.50
N GLY A 9 -2.30 -41.22 8.16
CA GLY A 9 -2.16 -41.35 9.62
C GLY A 9 -3.26 -40.62 10.41
N VAL A 10 -4.44 -40.40 9.82
CA VAL A 10 -5.53 -39.65 10.45
C VAL A 10 -6.45 -40.60 11.22
N ALA A 11 -6.51 -40.43 12.54
CA ALA A 11 -7.50 -41.10 13.37
C ALA A 11 -8.88 -40.44 13.20
N HIS A 12 -9.87 -41.21 12.75
CA HIS A 12 -11.22 -40.71 12.52
C HIS A 12 -12.15 -41.07 13.68
N TRP A 13 -12.69 -40.05 14.36
CA TRP A 13 -13.63 -40.19 15.44
C TRP A 13 -15.06 -39.98 14.93
N ILE A 14 -15.91 -41.00 15.05
CA ILE A 14 -17.30 -40.96 14.57
C ILE A 14 -18.21 -40.53 15.72
N ALA A 15 -18.97 -39.45 15.51
CA ALA A 15 -20.00 -39.02 16.46
C ALA A 15 -21.18 -40.01 16.46
N THR A 16 -21.83 -40.16 17.61
CA THR A 16 -23.01 -41.03 17.74
C THR A 16 -24.16 -40.47 16.91
N ALA A 17 -24.89 -41.34 16.22
CA ALA A 17 -26.06 -40.94 15.44
C ALA A 17 -27.07 -40.18 16.33
N TYR A 18 -27.61 -39.07 15.81
CA TYR A 18 -28.57 -38.19 16.51
C TYR A 18 -28.09 -37.58 17.84
N HIS A 19 -26.77 -37.56 18.10
CA HIS A 19 -26.19 -36.90 19.27
C HIS A 19 -25.09 -35.90 18.88
N PRO A 20 -25.45 -34.75 18.27
CA PRO A 20 -24.51 -33.81 17.65
C PRO A 20 -23.73 -32.93 18.64
N GLN A 21 -23.75 -33.20 19.95
CA GLN A 21 -23.09 -32.36 20.96
C GLN A 21 -21.60 -32.13 20.65
N THR A 22 -20.93 -33.13 20.08
CA THR A 22 -19.52 -33.05 19.70
C THR A 22 -19.27 -32.15 18.48
N ASN A 23 -20.27 -31.92 17.63
CA ASN A 23 -20.12 -31.17 16.36
C ASN A 23 -20.78 -29.77 16.39
N GLY A 24 -21.28 -29.32 17.53
CA GLY A 24 -22.05 -28.07 17.63
C GLY A 24 -21.29 -26.81 17.19
N HIS A 25 -19.95 -26.81 17.29
CA HIS A 25 -19.13 -25.71 16.75
C HIS A 25 -19.15 -25.63 15.22
N ALA A 26 -19.19 -26.77 14.52
CA ALA A 26 -19.27 -26.81 13.07
C ALA A 26 -20.68 -26.46 12.58
N GLU A 27 -21.72 -26.91 13.30
CA GLU A 27 -23.12 -26.63 12.96
C GLU A 27 -23.45 -25.14 13.07
N LYS A 28 -22.83 -24.41 14.00
CA LYS A 28 -23.02 -22.96 14.13
C LYS A 28 -22.45 -22.14 12.96
N LEU A 29 -21.55 -22.72 12.16
CA LEU A 29 -20.94 -22.06 11.00
C LEU A 29 -21.80 -22.15 9.74
N THR A 30 -22.76 -23.08 9.68
CA THR A 30 -23.64 -23.27 8.53
C THR A 30 -24.94 -22.50 8.69
N ASN A 31 -25.02 -21.26 8.17
CA ASN A 31 -26.29 -20.53 8.03
C ASN A 31 -27.03 -20.93 6.73
N SER A 32 -28.33 -20.58 6.62
CA SER A 32 -29.30 -21.22 5.71
C SER A 32 -29.39 -20.69 4.26
N ASN A 33 -28.68 -19.61 3.88
CA ASN A 33 -29.04 -18.88 2.66
C ASN A 33 -28.30 -19.37 1.40
N GLN A 34 -28.74 -20.50 0.84
CA GLN A 34 -27.97 -21.44 0.00
C GLN A 34 -27.45 -20.95 -1.38
N LYS A 35 -27.83 -19.77 -1.88
CA LYS A 35 -27.67 -19.44 -3.31
C LYS A 35 -26.28 -18.99 -3.78
N ASP A 36 -25.44 -18.42 -2.92
CA ASP A 36 -24.12 -17.87 -3.32
C ASP A 36 -22.98 -18.22 -2.34
N TRP A 37 -23.14 -19.28 -1.53
CA TRP A 37 -22.19 -19.64 -0.48
C TRP A 37 -20.76 -19.82 -0.97
N SER A 38 -20.56 -20.46 -2.13
CA SER A 38 -19.22 -20.74 -2.65
C SER A 38 -18.43 -19.45 -2.93
N ARG A 39 -19.10 -18.37 -3.34
CA ARG A 39 -18.47 -17.07 -3.60
C ARG A 39 -18.09 -16.34 -2.32
N HIS A 40 -18.87 -16.51 -1.26
CA HIS A 40 -18.66 -15.85 0.02
C HIS A 40 -17.94 -16.72 1.07
N LEU A 41 -17.65 -17.98 0.75
CA LEU A 41 -17.04 -18.92 1.68
C LEU A 41 -15.67 -18.44 2.17
N GLU A 42 -14.82 -17.96 1.24
CA GLU A 42 -13.49 -17.45 1.58
C GLU A 42 -13.58 -16.21 2.46
N ASP A 43 -14.46 -15.25 2.11
CA ASP A 43 -14.68 -14.04 2.90
C ASP A 43 -15.24 -14.35 4.30
N ALA A 44 -16.16 -15.31 4.40
CA ALA A 44 -16.76 -15.74 5.66
C ALA A 44 -15.74 -16.47 6.55
N LEU A 45 -14.93 -17.36 5.97
CA LEU A 45 -13.84 -18.03 6.68
C LEU A 45 -12.81 -17.02 7.17
N TRP A 46 -12.48 -16.02 6.35
CA TRP A 46 -11.58 -14.94 6.71
C TRP A 46 -12.12 -14.12 7.89
N ALA A 47 -13.37 -13.66 7.80
CA ALA A 47 -14.03 -12.92 8.87
C ALA A 47 -14.02 -13.74 10.17
N HIS A 48 -14.34 -15.04 10.11
CA HIS A 48 -14.32 -15.90 11.28
C HIS A 48 -12.91 -16.08 11.87
N ARG A 49 -11.87 -16.23 11.04
CA ARG A 49 -10.48 -16.43 11.50
C ARG A 49 -9.89 -15.17 12.14
N THR A 50 -10.27 -14.00 11.67
CA THR A 50 -9.71 -12.70 12.11
C THR A 50 -10.56 -12.00 13.16
N ALA A 51 -11.85 -12.31 13.25
CA ALA A 51 -12.73 -11.74 14.26
C ALA A 51 -12.20 -12.00 15.68
N TYR A 52 -12.20 -10.95 16.48
CA TYR A 52 -11.84 -11.01 17.88
C TYR A 52 -12.90 -11.79 18.65
N ARG A 53 -12.52 -12.86 19.34
CA ARG A 53 -13.43 -13.59 20.22
C ARG A 53 -13.32 -13.02 21.63
N SER A 54 -14.35 -12.30 22.07
CA SER A 54 -14.38 -11.65 23.39
C SER A 54 -14.15 -12.62 24.56
N LEU A 55 -14.62 -13.85 24.45
CA LEU A 55 -14.42 -14.89 25.49
C LEU A 55 -12.97 -15.36 25.62
N LEU A 56 -12.20 -15.30 24.53
CA LEU A 56 -10.80 -15.75 24.48
C LEU A 56 -9.80 -14.58 24.50
N GLY A 57 -10.29 -13.35 24.37
CA GLY A 57 -9.47 -12.15 24.28
C GLY A 57 -8.55 -12.09 23.05
N MET A 58 -8.77 -12.94 22.04
CA MET A 58 -7.92 -13.05 20.84
C MET A 58 -8.72 -13.58 19.63
N SER A 59 -8.16 -13.47 18.43
CA SER A 59 -8.73 -14.07 17.21
C SER A 59 -8.27 -15.53 17.04
N PRO A 60 -9.08 -16.39 16.39
CA PRO A 60 -8.68 -17.77 16.08
C PRO A 60 -7.33 -17.87 15.34
N TYR A 61 -7.05 -16.93 14.42
CA TYR A 61 -5.77 -16.86 13.72
C TYR A 61 -4.59 -16.71 14.68
N ARG A 62 -4.73 -15.83 15.69
CA ARG A 62 -3.69 -15.59 16.69
C ARG A 62 -3.44 -16.81 17.59
N ILE A 63 -4.47 -17.63 17.83
CA ILE A 63 -4.33 -18.88 18.60
C ILE A 63 -3.48 -19.90 17.83
N VAL A 64 -3.68 -20.01 16.52
CA VAL A 64 -2.96 -21.00 15.69
C VAL A 64 -1.53 -20.56 15.38
N PHE A 65 -1.33 -19.28 15.02
CA PHE A 65 -0.04 -18.78 14.52
C PHE A 65 0.76 -17.95 15.55
N GLY A 66 0.19 -17.67 16.72
CA GLY A 66 0.82 -16.87 17.78
C GLY A 66 1.01 -15.37 17.46
N LYS A 67 0.64 -14.92 16.26
CA LYS A 67 0.78 -13.53 15.78
C LYS A 67 -0.58 -12.93 15.43
N ALA A 68 -0.68 -11.60 15.49
CA ALA A 68 -1.85 -10.90 14.98
C ALA A 68 -1.97 -11.16 13.46
N CYS A 69 -3.20 -11.24 12.93
CA CYS A 69 -3.36 -11.32 11.48
C CYS A 69 -2.96 -9.97 10.86
N HIS A 70 -1.89 -9.97 10.08
CA HIS A 70 -1.70 -8.92 9.09
C HIS A 70 -2.68 -9.16 7.94
N LEU A 71 -3.00 -8.11 7.18
CA LEU A 71 -3.84 -8.27 5.98
C LEU A 71 -3.21 -9.38 5.11
N PRO A 72 -3.99 -10.29 4.50
CA PRO A 72 -3.44 -11.31 3.63
C PRO A 72 -2.64 -10.64 2.53
N VAL A 73 -1.46 -11.19 2.23
CA VAL A 73 -0.63 -10.78 1.08
C VAL A 73 -1.46 -10.69 -0.20
N GLU A 74 -2.49 -11.53 -0.34
CA GLU A 74 -3.44 -11.53 -1.45
C GLU A 74 -4.24 -10.24 -1.59
N LEU A 75 -4.69 -9.65 -0.48
CA LEU A 75 -5.43 -8.38 -0.47
C LEU A 75 -4.50 -7.20 -0.73
N GLU A 76 -3.31 -7.20 -0.13
CA GLU A 76 -2.27 -6.19 -0.39
C GLU A 76 -1.81 -6.24 -1.85
N HIS A 77 -1.63 -7.44 -2.40
CA HIS A 77 -1.26 -7.66 -3.78
C HIS A 77 -2.35 -7.19 -4.74
N ARG A 78 -3.63 -7.50 -4.47
CA ARG A 78 -4.76 -6.99 -5.28
C ARG A 78 -4.84 -5.46 -5.25
N ALA A 79 -4.65 -4.85 -4.08
CA ALA A 79 -4.61 -3.39 -3.94
C ALA A 79 -3.43 -2.79 -4.71
N TYR A 80 -2.24 -3.37 -4.58
CA TYR A 80 -1.04 -2.98 -5.33
C TYR A 80 -1.26 -3.06 -6.84
N TRP A 81 -1.85 -4.15 -7.33
CA TRP A 81 -2.16 -4.30 -8.76
C TRP A 81 -3.21 -3.31 -9.24
N ALA A 82 -4.22 -2.99 -8.42
CA ALA A 82 -5.20 -1.96 -8.75
C ALA A 82 -4.52 -0.58 -8.89
N VAL A 83 -3.66 -0.21 -7.93
CA VAL A 83 -2.89 1.04 -7.98
C VAL A 83 -1.97 1.08 -9.20
N LYS A 84 -1.24 0.00 -9.46
CA LYS A 84 -0.37 -0.14 -10.63
C LYS A 84 -1.15 -0.03 -11.95
N LYS A 85 -2.36 -0.59 -12.01
CA LYS A 85 -3.26 -0.53 -13.17
C LYS A 85 -3.87 0.87 -13.37
N CYS A 86 -4.12 1.62 -12.31
CA CYS A 86 -4.59 3.00 -12.41
C CYS A 86 -3.48 3.95 -12.87
N ASN A 87 -2.21 3.66 -12.52
CA ASN A 87 -1.07 4.51 -12.81
C ASN A 87 -0.19 3.93 -13.94
N MET A 88 -0.79 3.58 -15.08
CA MET A 88 -0.12 2.89 -16.20
C MET A 88 0.99 3.70 -16.89
N ALA A 89 1.08 5.02 -16.66
CA ALA A 89 1.99 5.91 -17.39
C ALA A 89 3.09 6.51 -16.49
N TYR A 90 3.60 5.77 -15.50
CA TYR A 90 4.68 6.28 -14.63
C TYR A 90 5.93 6.68 -15.41
N ASP A 91 6.32 5.90 -16.41
CA ASP A 91 7.51 6.19 -17.21
C ASP A 91 7.32 7.47 -18.03
N GLN A 92 6.16 7.62 -18.66
CA GLN A 92 5.82 8.80 -19.46
C GLN A 92 5.67 10.06 -18.58
N ALA A 93 5.02 9.95 -17.41
CA ALA A 93 4.91 11.04 -16.45
C ALA A 93 6.29 11.41 -15.85
N GLY A 94 7.20 10.44 -15.72
CA GLY A 94 8.57 10.66 -15.27
C GLY A 94 9.38 11.47 -16.28
N GLU A 95 9.30 11.11 -17.57
CA GLU A 95 9.95 11.84 -18.65
C GLU A 95 9.38 13.26 -18.83
N GLU A 96 8.06 13.42 -18.79
CA GLU A 96 7.41 14.74 -18.85
C GLU A 96 7.85 15.65 -17.69
N ARG A 97 7.89 15.11 -16.46
CA ARG A 97 8.35 15.88 -15.30
C ARG A 97 9.82 16.27 -15.40
N LYS A 98 10.66 15.39 -15.94
CA LYS A 98 12.08 15.67 -16.16
C LYS A 98 12.27 16.81 -17.16
N LEU A 99 11.50 16.80 -18.24
CA LEU A 99 11.52 17.86 -19.25
C LEU A 99 11.08 19.21 -18.68
N GLN A 100 10.00 19.23 -17.89
CA GLN A 100 9.55 20.44 -17.19
C GLN A 100 10.60 21.01 -16.23
N LEU A 101 11.33 20.14 -15.52
CA LEU A 101 12.41 20.58 -14.63
C LEU A 101 13.59 21.19 -15.41
N GLN A 102 13.91 20.64 -16.59
CA GLN A 102 14.95 21.20 -17.44
C GLN A 102 14.56 22.58 -17.97
N GLU A 103 13.32 22.76 -18.44
CA GLU A 103 12.82 24.07 -18.88
C GLU A 103 12.89 25.12 -17.75
N LEU A 104 12.55 24.74 -16.51
CA LEU A 104 12.65 25.65 -15.36
C LEU A 104 14.10 26.04 -15.04
N GLU A 105 15.05 25.11 -15.17
CA GLU A 105 16.47 25.38 -14.96
C GLU A 105 17.01 26.35 -16.01
N GLU A 106 16.61 26.19 -17.28
CA GLU A 106 16.96 27.09 -18.38
C GLU A 106 16.45 28.52 -18.14
N LEU A 107 15.17 28.66 -17.78
CA LEU A 107 14.58 29.97 -17.43
C LEU A 107 15.31 30.63 -16.26
N ARG A 108 15.73 29.85 -15.27
CA ARG A 108 16.50 30.36 -14.13
C ARG A 108 17.87 30.87 -14.55
N LEU A 109 18.58 30.13 -15.41
CA LEU A 109 19.88 30.52 -15.94
C LEU A 109 19.77 31.81 -16.76
N GLU A 110 18.75 31.92 -17.61
CA GLU A 110 18.50 33.12 -18.41
C GLU A 110 18.24 34.34 -17.51
N ALA A 111 17.40 34.19 -16.48
CA ALA A 111 17.14 35.26 -15.51
C ALA A 111 18.41 35.71 -14.77
N TYR A 112 19.29 34.77 -14.40
CA TYR A 112 20.58 35.09 -13.77
C TYR A 112 21.49 35.89 -14.70
N GLU A 113 21.61 35.47 -15.96
CA GLU A 113 22.47 36.15 -16.92
C GLU A 113 21.93 37.57 -17.24
N ASN A 114 20.61 37.70 -17.40
CA ASN A 114 19.94 38.98 -17.58
C ASN A 114 20.17 39.93 -16.40
N SER A 115 20.08 39.43 -15.16
CA SER A 115 20.38 40.19 -13.94
C SER A 115 21.84 40.64 -13.89
N ARG A 116 22.77 39.75 -14.27
CA ARG A 116 24.21 40.05 -14.33
C ARG A 116 24.51 41.18 -15.32
N ILE A 117 23.95 41.08 -16.53
CA ILE A 117 24.10 42.09 -17.58
C ILE A 117 23.52 43.43 -17.12
N TYR A 118 22.33 43.44 -16.52
CA TYR A 118 21.71 44.67 -16.02
C TYR A 118 22.58 45.36 -14.97
N LYS A 119 23.04 44.62 -13.95
CA LYS A 119 23.92 45.16 -12.91
C LYS A 119 25.22 45.72 -13.48
N GLN A 120 25.80 45.03 -14.46
CA GLN A 120 27.02 45.50 -15.13
C GLN A 120 26.80 46.82 -15.89
N ARG A 121 25.68 46.95 -16.61
CA ARG A 121 25.32 48.19 -17.32
C ARG A 121 25.11 49.35 -16.35
N VAL A 122 24.37 49.12 -15.25
CA VAL A 122 24.13 50.13 -14.22
C VAL A 122 25.44 50.57 -13.57
N LYS A 123 26.32 49.62 -13.23
CA LYS A 123 27.65 49.94 -12.68
C LYS A 123 28.47 50.78 -13.65
N GLN A 124 28.55 50.39 -14.93
CA GLN A 124 29.28 51.16 -15.94
C GLN A 124 28.73 52.58 -16.10
N PHE A 125 27.42 52.76 -16.04
CA PHE A 125 26.80 54.09 -16.07
C PHE A 125 27.16 54.90 -14.83
N HIS A 126 27.06 54.31 -13.64
CA HIS A 126 27.40 54.97 -12.39
C HIS A 126 28.88 55.38 -12.35
N ASP A 127 29.80 54.46 -12.66
CA ASP A 127 31.24 54.70 -12.65
C ASP A 127 31.65 55.84 -13.59
N ARG A 128 30.95 56.02 -14.72
CA ARG A 128 31.16 57.16 -15.64
C ARG A 128 30.77 58.51 -15.04
N GLN A 129 29.85 58.54 -14.08
CA GLN A 129 29.37 59.76 -13.42
C GLN A 129 30.14 60.10 -12.14
N ILE A 130 31.04 59.22 -11.66
CA ILE A 130 31.86 59.49 -10.49
C ILE A 130 32.94 60.52 -10.86
N LEU A 131 32.83 61.73 -10.30
CA LEU A 131 33.89 62.73 -10.36
C LEU A 131 35.01 62.34 -9.38
N ARG A 132 36.26 62.28 -9.88
CA ARG A 132 37.42 62.08 -9.02
C ARG A 132 37.65 63.33 -8.18
N LYS A 133 37.58 63.19 -6.86
CA LYS A 133 38.02 64.21 -5.90
C LYS A 133 39.38 63.81 -5.36
N GLU A 134 40.36 64.68 -5.53
CA GLU A 134 41.66 64.54 -4.88
C GLU A 134 41.58 65.22 -3.52
N PHE A 135 41.86 64.46 -2.47
CA PHE A 135 41.97 64.99 -1.11
C PHE A 135 43.45 65.16 -0.81
N HIS A 136 43.84 66.37 -0.42
CA HIS A 136 45.18 66.64 0.10
C HIS A 136 45.11 66.60 1.63
N VAL A 137 46.04 65.85 2.22
CA VAL A 137 46.23 65.71 3.66
C VAL A 137 47.23 66.75 4.14
#